data_AF-A0A520HVI4-F1
#
_entry.id   AF-A0A520HVI4-F1
#
_cell.length_a   1.000
_cell.length_b   1.000
_cell.length_c   1.000
_cell.angle_alpha   90.00
_cell.angle_beta   90.00
_cell.angle_gamma   90.00
#
_symmetry.space_group_name_H-M   'P 1'
#
loop_
_entity.id
_entity.type
_entity.pdbx_description
1 polymer ?
#
loop_
_entity_poly.entity_id
_entity_poly.type
_entity_poly.pdbx_seq_one_letter_code
_entity_poly.pdbx_strand_id
1 'polypeptide(L)'
;MTDICRKEGILSCIDGAHGVGQIPLDLPKLNPDFFVSNCHKWLHTPRGCALLYVPVRNQHLIRSTLPTGFAFVKKVNPISLLYC
;
A
#
# COMPACT_ATOMS: atom_id res chain seq x y z
N MET A 1 -3.76 -0.88 17.30
CA MET A 1 -2.69 0.06 16.90
C MET A 1 -3.13 0.94 15.74
N THR A 2 -3.67 0.38 14.64
CA THR A 2 -4.21 1.16 13.50
C THR A 2 -5.20 2.26 13.92
N ASP A 3 -6.08 1.98 14.87
CA ASP A 3 -7.02 2.98 15.39
C ASP A 3 -6.36 4.14 16.14
N ILE A 4 -5.26 3.89 16.84
CA ILE A 4 -4.48 4.95 17.52
C ILE A 4 -3.80 5.81 16.47
N CYS A 5 -3.10 5.19 15.50
CA CYS A 5 -2.46 5.91 14.40
C CYS A 5 -3.46 6.85 13.70
N ARG A 6 -4.66 6.36 13.39
CA ARG A 6 -5.72 7.17 12.77
C ARG A 6 -6.17 8.35 13.64
N LYS A 7 -6.38 8.12 14.95
CA LYS A 7 -6.78 9.19 15.88
C LYS A 7 -5.74 10.31 15.95
N GLU A 8 -4.47 9.96 15.83
CA GLU A 8 -3.34 10.90 15.84
C GLU A 8 -3.00 11.47 14.44
N GLY A 9 -3.78 11.13 13.40
CA GLY A 9 -3.49 11.56 12.03
C GLY A 9 -2.22 10.95 11.41
N ILE A 10 -1.74 9.82 11.96
CA ILE A 10 -0.56 9.09 11.52
C ILE A 10 -0.96 7.96 10.57
N LEU A 11 -0.27 7.84 9.44
CA LEU A 11 -0.48 6.74 8.48
C LEU A 11 0.05 5.42 9.02
N SER A 12 -0.78 4.37 8.95
CA SER A 12 -0.40 3.01 9.34
C SER A 12 0.13 2.20 8.16
N CYS A 13 1.44 1.95 8.13
CA CYS A 13 2.08 1.04 7.18
C CYS A 13 2.45 -0.26 7.91
N ILE A 14 1.73 -1.35 7.59
CA ILE A 14 1.89 -2.64 8.27
C ILE A 14 2.71 -3.59 7.41
N ASP A 15 3.87 -3.99 7.92
CA ASP A 15 4.60 -5.17 7.44
C ASP A 15 4.00 -6.42 8.08
N GLY A 16 3.13 -7.08 7.31
CA GLY A 16 2.51 -8.35 7.65
C GLY A 16 3.13 -9.50 6.87
N ALA A 17 4.44 -9.48 6.56
CA ALA A 17 5.08 -10.51 5.73
C ALA A 17 4.75 -11.95 6.19
N HIS A 18 4.61 -12.15 7.52
CA HIS A 18 4.12 -13.38 8.15
C HIS A 18 2.63 -13.28 8.52
N GLY A 19 1.78 -13.10 7.51
CA GLY A 19 0.34 -12.88 7.71
C GLY A 19 -0.50 -13.85 6.89
N VAL A 20 -0.63 -13.57 5.59
CA VAL A 20 -1.52 -14.30 4.69
C VAL A 20 -1.21 -15.80 4.68
N GLY A 21 -2.24 -16.62 4.87
CA GLY A 21 -2.12 -18.08 4.96
C GLY A 21 -1.67 -18.62 6.33
N GLN A 22 -1.15 -17.78 7.23
CA GLN A 22 -0.70 -18.20 8.57
C GLN A 22 -1.71 -17.87 9.67
N ILE A 23 -2.31 -16.69 9.63
CA ILE A 23 -3.25 -16.21 10.65
C ILE A 23 -4.56 -15.74 10.01
N PRO A 24 -5.69 -15.79 10.72
CA PRO A 24 -6.93 -15.15 10.28
C PRO A 24 -6.71 -13.64 10.10
N LEU A 25 -7.01 -13.13 8.91
CA LEU A 25 -6.72 -11.75 8.53
C LEU A 25 -7.99 -11.08 7.99
N ASP A 26 -8.52 -10.13 8.75
CA ASP A 26 -9.69 -9.32 8.40
C ASP A 26 -9.24 -7.87 8.16
N LEU A 27 -8.91 -7.55 6.91
CA LEU A 27 -8.43 -6.23 6.52
C LEU A 27 -9.49 -5.13 6.65
N PRO A 28 -10.78 -5.34 6.31
CA PRO A 28 -11.83 -4.38 6.60
C PRO A 28 -11.92 -4.01 8.08
N LYS A 29 -11.84 -4.99 8.98
CA LYS A 29 -11.87 -4.75 10.42
C LYS A 29 -10.60 -4.09 10.95
N LEU A 30 -9.42 -4.56 10.52
CA LEU A 30 -8.14 -3.97 10.92
C LEU A 30 -7.98 -2.53 10.41
N ASN A 31 -8.59 -2.26 9.25
CA ASN A 31 -8.62 -0.98 8.56
C ASN A 31 -7.23 -0.29 8.48
N PRO A 32 -6.18 -0.93 7.93
CA PRO A 32 -4.88 -0.29 7.79
C PRO A 32 -4.88 0.75 6.66
N ASP A 33 -3.86 1.62 6.63
CA ASP A 33 -3.64 2.54 5.50
C ASP A 33 -2.83 1.91 4.39
N PHE A 34 -1.87 1.06 4.75
CA PHE A 34 -1.12 0.19 3.86
C PHE A 34 -0.83 -1.13 4.57
N PHE A 35 -0.98 -2.24 3.87
CA PHE A 35 -0.63 -3.57 4.40
C PHE A 35 0.08 -4.40 3.34
N VAL A 36 1.18 -5.04 3.71
CA VAL A 36 1.95 -5.92 2.82
C VAL A 36 2.10 -7.30 3.46
N SER A 37 1.97 -8.37 2.67
CA SER A 37 2.22 -9.74 3.13
C SER A 37 2.87 -10.60 2.04
N ASN A 38 3.77 -11.51 2.42
CA ASN A 38 4.41 -12.40 1.46
C ASN A 38 3.55 -13.63 1.21
N CYS A 39 3.06 -13.80 -0.01
CA CYS A 39 2.30 -15.00 -0.40
C CYS A 39 3.21 -16.24 -0.40
N HIS A 40 4.49 -16.05 -0.75
CA HIS A 40 5.46 -17.14 -0.83
C HIS A 40 5.96 -17.70 0.51
N LYS A 41 5.41 -17.24 1.64
CA LYS A 41 5.72 -17.81 2.96
C LYS A 41 4.70 -18.88 3.32
N TRP A 42 3.44 -18.51 3.51
CA TRP A 42 2.41 -19.40 4.08
C TRP A 42 1.20 -19.62 3.17
N LEU A 43 1.21 -19.07 1.95
CA LEU A 43 0.13 -19.23 0.97
C LEU A 43 0.52 -20.14 -0.21
N HIS A 44 1.54 -20.99 -0.03
CA HIS A 44 2.03 -21.95 -1.03
C HIS A 44 2.29 -21.36 -2.41
N THR A 45 2.70 -20.09 -2.48
CA THR A 45 3.00 -19.39 -3.74
C THR A 45 4.50 -19.46 -4.05
N PRO A 46 4.95 -19.49 -5.32
CA PRO A 46 6.37 -19.41 -5.64
C PRO A 46 7.05 -18.17 -5.07
N ARG A 47 8.34 -18.27 -4.75
CA ARG A 47 9.16 -17.14 -4.24
C ARG A 47 9.10 -15.94 -5.19
N GLY A 48 9.02 -14.75 -4.61
CA GLY A 48 8.88 -13.48 -5.35
C GLY A 48 7.44 -12.95 -5.45
N CYS A 49 6.45 -13.62 -4.84
CA CYS A 49 5.07 -13.13 -4.79
C CYS A 49 4.72 -12.51 -3.42
N ALA A 50 4.15 -11.31 -3.43
CA ALA A 50 3.62 -10.62 -2.25
C ALA A 50 2.31 -9.90 -2.60
N LEU A 51 1.48 -9.69 -1.58
CA LEU A 51 0.24 -8.93 -1.64
C LEU A 51 0.48 -7.53 -1.06
N LEU A 52 0.04 -6.51 -1.79
CA LEU A 52 -0.05 -5.13 -1.31
C LEU A 52 -1.52 -4.72 -1.26
N TYR A 53 -2.03 -4.46 -0.07
CA TYR A 53 -3.37 -3.92 0.16
C TYR A 53 -3.32 -2.43 0.42
N VAL A 54 -4.12 -1.68 -0.34
CA VAL A 54 -4.27 -0.22 -0.21
C VAL A 54 -5.75 0.11 -0.39
N PRO A 55 -6.42 0.68 0.63
CA PRO A 55 -7.82 1.08 0.50
C PRO A 55 -7.95 2.24 -0.48
N VAL A 56 -9.08 2.32 -1.19
CA VAL A 56 -9.31 3.32 -2.27
C VAL A 56 -9.01 4.74 -1.80
N ARG A 57 -9.38 5.08 -0.56
CA ARG A 57 -9.09 6.38 0.07
C ARG A 57 -7.61 6.78 0.03
N ASN A 58 -6.67 5.83 -0.03
CA ASN A 58 -5.23 6.07 0.01
C ASN A 58 -4.50 5.74 -1.31
N GLN A 59 -5.17 5.16 -2.31
CA GLN A 59 -4.52 4.75 -3.57
C GLN A 59 -3.85 5.93 -4.30
N HIS A 60 -4.41 7.13 -4.18
CA HIS A 60 -3.86 8.35 -4.77
C HIS A 60 -2.50 8.76 -4.18
N LEU A 61 -2.12 8.24 -3.01
CA LEU A 61 -0.83 8.48 -2.36
C LEU A 61 0.30 7.69 -3.03
N ILE A 62 0.00 6.55 -3.66
CA ILE A 62 0.97 5.77 -4.44
C ILE A 62 1.04 6.37 -5.84
N ARG A 63 1.88 7.40 -5.98
CA ARG A 63 2.00 8.16 -7.23
C ARG A 63 2.61 7.39 -8.38
N SER A 64 3.55 6.51 -8.09
CA SER A 64 4.23 5.65 -9.07
C SER A 64 4.42 4.26 -8.48
N THR A 65 4.53 3.26 -9.35
CA THR A 65 4.99 1.92 -8.98
C THR A 65 6.50 1.89 -8.75
N LEU A 66 7.02 0.75 -8.31
CA LEU A 66 8.46 0.51 -8.20
C LEU A 66 8.86 -0.72 -9.05
N PRO A 67 9.64 -0.54 -10.13
CA PRO A 67 10.05 0.75 -10.74
C PRO A 67 8.85 1.49 -11.35
N THR A 68 9.05 2.76 -11.73
CA THR A 68 8.06 3.54 -12.48
C THR A 68 7.68 2.81 -13.77
N GLY A 69 6.42 2.40 -13.89
CA GLY A 69 5.91 1.67 -15.04
C GLY A 69 5.42 2.57 -16.17
N PHE A 70 5.04 1.93 -17.29
CA PHE A 70 4.55 2.60 -18.50
C PHE A 70 3.26 3.41 -18.27
N ALA A 71 2.43 3.02 -17.30
CA ALA A 71 1.16 3.67 -17.00
C ALA A 71 1.28 4.95 -16.16
N PHE A 72 2.51 5.33 -15.77
CA PHE A 72 2.71 6.54 -14.96
C PHE A 72 2.45 7.81 -15.77
N VAL A 73 1.56 8.66 -15.28
CA VAL A 73 1.32 10.00 -15.82
C VAL A 73 1.89 11.06 -14.87
N LYS A 74 2.85 11.85 -15.38
CA LYS A 74 3.42 12.99 -14.66
C LYS A 74 2.32 14.01 -14.38
N LYS A 75 2.16 14.42 -13.12
CA LYS A 75 1.36 15.60 -12.80
C LYS A 75 2.14 16.83 -13.27
N VAL A 76 1.60 17.54 -14.24
CA VAL A 76 2.11 18.86 -14.65
C VAL A 76 1.28 19.89 -13.89
N ASN A 77 1.94 20.69 -13.05
CA ASN A 77 1.26 21.83 -12.42
C ASN A 77 1.14 22.94 -13.47
N PRO A 78 -0.04 23.57 -13.64
CA PRO A 78 -0.22 24.65 -14.62
C PRO A 78 0.68 25.87 -14.34
N ILE A 79 1.15 26.05 -13.09
CA ILE A 79 1.99 27.18 -12.69
C ILE A 79 3.43 27.07 -13.21
N SER A 80 3.94 25.88 -13.50
CA SER A 80 5.34 25.72 -13.98
C SER A 80 5.55 26.03 -15.46
N LEU A 81 4.48 26.28 -16.23
CA LEU A 81 4.55 26.64 -17.66
C LEU A 81 4.58 28.16 -17.91
N LEU A 82 4.36 28.98 -16.87
CA LEU A 82 4.38 30.45 -16.95
C LEU A 82 5.75 31.09 -16.65
N TYR A 83 6.76 30.28 -16.29
CA TYR A 83 8.12 30.72 -15.96
C TYR A 83 9.18 30.17 -16.94
N CYS A 84 8.80 29.96 -18.20
CA CYS A 84 9.75 29.73 -19.30
C CYS A 84 9.48 30.73 -20.42
#